data_AF-A0A661HT39-F1
#
_entry.id   AF-A0A661HT39-F1
#
_cell.length_a   1.000
_cell.length_b   1.000
_cell.length_c   1.000
_cell.angle_alpha   90.00
_cell.angle_beta   90.00
_cell.angle_gamma   90.00
#
_symmetry.space_group_name_H-M   'P 1'
#
loop_
_entity.id
_entity.type
_entity.pdbx_description
1 polymer ?
#
loop_
_entity_poly.entity_id
_entity_poly.type
_entity_poly.pdbx_seq_one_letter_code
_entity_poly.pdbx_strand_id
1 'polypeptide(L)'
;MKNLLFFFFTISLFANAIEAEKCDTCSASKEYVKCGYYVEMKGDLSKQDSCLIFAQSILEGNNFSRASWYFLMGGDVDNAIKAGEKSLEAKEYFMAELVAEAYIIKGDLNKAQKYFKLLKEKVPAEALFLDKHFEILSRLYPDKFDKASVIKLLKES
;
A
#
# COMPACT_ATOMS: atom_id res chain seq x y z
N MET A 1 45.44 -15.37 -64.69
CA MET A 1 46.18 -15.12 -63.42
C MET A 1 45.75 -13.74 -62.93
N LYS A 2 44.85 -13.67 -61.93
CA LYS A 2 45.10 -13.24 -60.53
C LYS A 2 45.65 -11.80 -60.45
N ASN A 3 45.10 -10.82 -59.72
CA ASN A 3 44.09 -10.77 -58.66
C ASN A 3 43.58 -9.32 -58.57
N LEU A 4 42.26 -9.12 -58.47
CA LEU A 4 41.64 -7.85 -58.07
C LEU A 4 41.22 -8.02 -56.59
N LEU A 5 41.97 -7.44 -55.66
CA LEU A 5 41.66 -7.45 -54.23
C LEU A 5 40.77 -6.24 -53.92
N PHE A 6 39.45 -6.45 -53.91
CA PHE A 6 38.51 -5.52 -53.28
C PHE A 6 38.50 -5.78 -51.77
N PHE A 7 39.08 -4.87 -51.00
CA PHE A 7 38.96 -4.85 -49.54
C PHE A 7 37.58 -4.29 -49.18
N PHE A 8 36.65 -5.18 -48.84
CA PHE A 8 35.40 -4.79 -48.18
C PHE A 8 35.70 -4.43 -46.72
N PHE A 9 35.68 -3.14 -46.40
CA PHE A 9 35.70 -2.65 -45.03
C PHE A 9 34.30 -2.84 -44.43
N THR A 10 34.03 -3.98 -43.80
CA THR A 10 32.81 -4.14 -43.00
C THR A 10 33.03 -3.45 -41.66
N ILE A 11 32.53 -2.23 -41.53
CA ILE A 11 32.38 -1.56 -40.24
C ILE A 11 31.25 -2.31 -39.51
N SER A 12 31.63 -3.24 -38.63
CA SER A 12 30.71 -3.83 -37.66
C SER A 12 30.25 -2.73 -36.71
N LEU A 13 29.12 -2.10 -37.02
CA LEU A 13 28.32 -1.35 -36.06
C LEU A 13 27.86 -2.36 -34.99
N PHE A 14 28.63 -2.48 -33.92
CA PHE A 14 28.12 -3.01 -32.67
C PHE A 14 27.09 -2.00 -32.17
N ALA A 15 25.84 -2.18 -32.60
CA ALA A 15 24.71 -1.68 -31.87
C ALA A 15 24.74 -2.42 -30.53
N ASN A 16 25.42 -1.82 -29.55
CA ASN A 16 25.20 -2.14 -28.15
C ASN A 16 23.75 -1.75 -27.89
N ALA A 17 22.84 -2.70 -28.10
CA ALA A 17 21.56 -2.69 -27.45
C ALA A 17 21.90 -2.67 -25.96
N ILE A 18 21.80 -1.49 -25.35
CA ILE A 18 21.67 -1.37 -23.91
C ILE A 18 20.36 -2.09 -23.64
N GLU A 19 20.43 -3.39 -23.32
CA GLU A 19 19.33 -4.10 -22.69
C GLU A 19 18.98 -3.27 -21.47
N ALA A 20 17.82 -2.60 -21.53
CA ALA A 20 17.27 -1.90 -20.40
C ALA A 20 17.15 -2.94 -19.29
N GLU A 21 18.05 -2.83 -18.31
CA GLU A 21 18.08 -3.65 -17.12
C GLU A 21 16.64 -3.72 -16.58
N LYS A 22 16.09 -4.94 -16.48
CA LYS A 22 14.72 -5.15 -15.96
C LYS A 22 14.65 -4.51 -14.59
N CYS A 23 14.03 -3.33 -14.54
CA CYS A 23 13.84 -2.58 -13.33
C CYS A 23 12.62 -3.16 -12.61
N ASP A 24 12.82 -4.18 -11.78
CA ASP A 24 11.75 -4.79 -10.97
C ASP A 24 11.06 -3.73 -10.08
N THR A 25 11.78 -2.67 -9.69
CA THR A 25 11.25 -1.51 -8.94
C THR A 25 10.44 -0.52 -9.78
N CYS A 26 10.57 -0.54 -11.11
CA CYS A 26 9.79 0.29 -12.02
C CYS A 26 8.36 -0.25 -12.15
N SER A 27 8.15 -1.55 -11.95
CA SER A 27 6.83 -2.14 -11.80
C SER A 27 6.14 -1.61 -10.54
N ALA A 28 6.80 -1.69 -9.39
CA ALA A 28 6.23 -1.23 -8.11
C ALA A 28 5.90 0.27 -8.11
N SER A 29 6.80 1.11 -8.66
CA SER A 29 6.58 2.56 -8.73
C SER A 29 5.38 2.93 -9.62
N LYS A 30 5.18 2.19 -10.71
CA LYS A 30 4.01 2.36 -11.58
C LYS A 30 2.72 1.95 -10.88
N GLU A 31 2.73 0.85 -10.15
CA GLU A 31 1.56 0.39 -9.40
C GLU A 31 1.23 1.31 -8.21
N TYR A 32 2.23 1.90 -7.54
CA TYR A 32 2.04 2.97 -6.56
C TYR A 32 1.27 4.15 -7.14
N VAL A 33 1.72 4.69 -8.28
CA VAL A 33 1.08 5.84 -8.92
C VAL A 33 -0.35 5.50 -9.34
N LYS A 34 -0.58 4.31 -9.88
CA LYS A 34 -1.94 3.87 -10.24
C LYS A 34 -2.84 3.72 -9.03
N CYS A 35 -2.37 3.07 -7.96
CA CYS A 35 -3.15 2.92 -6.73
C CYS A 35 -3.49 4.30 -6.14
N GLY A 36 -2.51 5.20 -6.02
CA GLY A 36 -2.74 6.54 -5.50
C GLY A 36 -3.74 7.33 -6.36
N TYR A 37 -3.56 7.36 -7.67
CA TYR A 37 -4.46 8.13 -8.54
C TYR A 37 -5.86 7.52 -8.66
N TYR A 38 -5.97 6.24 -9.01
CA TYR A 38 -7.26 5.63 -9.30
C TYR A 38 -8.00 5.21 -8.03
N VAL A 39 -7.32 4.59 -7.06
CA VAL A 39 -7.99 4.08 -5.86
C VAL A 39 -8.06 5.16 -4.79
N GLU A 40 -6.91 5.71 -4.37
CA GLU A 40 -6.85 6.68 -3.26
C GLU A 40 -7.52 8.01 -3.62
N MET A 41 -7.38 8.53 -4.85
CA MET A 41 -7.96 9.82 -5.20
C MET A 41 -9.33 9.72 -5.89
N LYS A 42 -9.57 8.69 -6.73
CA LYS A 42 -10.82 8.56 -7.49
C LYS A 42 -11.80 7.55 -6.92
N GLY A 43 -11.37 6.63 -6.05
CA GLY A 43 -12.23 5.54 -5.55
C GLY A 43 -12.59 4.51 -6.62
N ASP A 44 -11.80 4.40 -7.70
CA ASP A 44 -12.00 3.41 -8.76
C ASP A 44 -11.56 2.03 -8.30
N LEU A 45 -12.52 1.25 -7.80
CA LEU A 45 -12.27 -0.08 -7.27
C LEU A 45 -11.79 -1.08 -8.34
N SER A 46 -11.99 -0.79 -9.64
CA SER A 46 -11.47 -1.64 -10.72
C SER A 46 -9.94 -1.64 -10.82
N LYS A 47 -9.27 -0.77 -10.06
CA LYS A 47 -7.81 -0.62 -10.01
C LYS A 47 -7.19 -1.05 -8.68
N GLN A 48 -7.94 -1.72 -7.80
CA GLN A 48 -7.45 -2.18 -6.50
C GLN A 48 -6.25 -3.14 -6.59
N ASP A 49 -6.15 -3.93 -7.65
CA ASP A 49 -5.01 -4.82 -7.88
C ASP A 49 -3.66 -4.07 -7.89
N SER A 50 -3.63 -2.82 -8.36
CA SER A 50 -2.42 -1.99 -8.31
C SER A 50 -1.98 -1.73 -6.87
N CYS A 51 -2.93 -1.56 -5.94
CA CYS A 51 -2.61 -1.42 -4.52
C CYS A 51 -2.04 -2.71 -3.94
N LEU A 52 -2.60 -3.87 -4.30
CA LEU A 52 -2.13 -5.18 -3.82
C LEU A 52 -0.72 -5.51 -4.32
N ILE A 53 -0.45 -5.29 -5.61
CA ILE A 53 0.89 -5.50 -6.19
C ILE A 53 1.91 -4.60 -5.50
N PHE A 54 1.57 -3.33 -5.27
CA PHE A 54 2.46 -2.42 -4.58
C PHE A 54 2.64 -2.78 -3.10
N ALA A 55 1.58 -3.18 -2.40
CA ALA A 55 1.63 -3.63 -1.01
C ALA A 55 2.60 -4.80 -0.83
N GLN A 56 2.54 -5.78 -1.75
CA GLN A 56 3.43 -6.94 -1.74
C GLN A 56 4.91 -6.54 -1.91
N SER A 57 5.19 -5.64 -2.85
CA SER A 57 6.56 -5.11 -3.06
C SER A 57 7.09 -4.38 -1.82
N ILE A 58 6.24 -3.60 -1.14
CA ILE A 58 6.61 -2.91 0.11
C ILE A 58 6.84 -3.92 1.24
N LEU A 59 6.02 -4.96 1.32
CA LEU A 59 6.11 -6.01 2.34
C LEU A 59 7.43 -6.77 2.25
N GLU A 60 7.89 -7.08 1.03
CA GLU A 60 9.20 -7.70 0.78
C GLU A 60 10.36 -6.81 1.25
N GLY A 61 10.18 -5.49 1.22
CA GLY A 61 11.08 -4.50 1.79
C GLY A 61 10.95 -4.31 3.31
N ASN A 62 10.15 -5.13 4.01
CA ASN A 62 9.86 -5.06 5.45
C ASN A 62 9.24 -3.74 5.93
N ASN A 63 8.58 -2.98 5.06
CA ASN A 63 7.86 -1.77 5.47
C ASN A 63 6.39 -2.12 5.75
N PHE A 64 6.17 -2.71 6.93
CA PHE A 64 4.89 -3.28 7.31
C PHE A 64 3.76 -2.26 7.46
N SER A 65 4.05 -1.07 8.00
CA SER A 65 3.04 -0.01 8.16
C SER A 65 2.50 0.45 6.81
N ARG A 66 3.39 0.73 5.84
CA ARG A 66 2.96 1.13 4.50
C ARG A 66 2.30 -0.03 3.76
N ALA A 67 2.83 -1.26 3.85
CA ALA A 67 2.19 -2.42 3.24
C ALA A 67 0.75 -2.61 3.74
N SER A 68 0.52 -2.46 5.04
CA SER A 68 -0.80 -2.56 5.67
C SER A 68 -1.83 -1.61 5.03
N TRP A 69 -1.46 -0.34 4.81
CA TRP A 69 -2.31 0.65 4.15
C TRP A 69 -2.69 0.25 2.72
N TYR A 70 -1.73 -0.22 1.92
CA TYR A 70 -2.00 -0.60 0.53
C TYR A 70 -2.77 -1.91 0.40
N PHE A 71 -2.55 -2.88 1.30
CA PHE A 71 -3.42 -4.05 1.39
C PHE A 71 -4.86 -3.63 1.72
N LEU A 72 -5.04 -2.71 2.67
CA LEU A 72 -6.36 -2.23 3.05
C LEU A 72 -7.05 -1.49 1.90
N MET A 73 -6.36 -0.61 1.17
CA MET A 73 -6.95 0.03 -0.02
C MET A 73 -7.24 -0.97 -1.15
N GLY A 74 -6.43 -2.02 -1.26
CA GLY A 74 -6.56 -3.09 -2.25
C GLY A 74 -7.65 -4.12 -1.93
N GLY A 75 -8.33 -4.03 -0.78
CA GLY A 75 -9.38 -4.99 -0.42
C GLY A 75 -8.91 -6.16 0.43
N ASP A 76 -7.60 -6.34 0.65
CA ASP A 76 -7.03 -7.45 1.41
C ASP A 76 -6.90 -7.09 2.89
N VAL A 77 -8.04 -7.14 3.58
CA VAL A 77 -8.17 -6.75 4.99
C VAL A 77 -7.33 -7.65 5.91
N ASP A 78 -7.17 -8.92 5.57
CA ASP A 78 -6.43 -9.88 6.41
C ASP A 78 -4.92 -9.63 6.37
N ASN A 79 -4.35 -9.40 5.19
CA ASN A 79 -2.94 -9.02 5.08
C ASN A 79 -2.69 -7.61 5.61
N ALA A 80 -3.67 -6.69 5.50
CA ALA A 80 -3.60 -5.39 6.15
C ALA A 80 -3.42 -5.53 7.67
N ILE A 81 -4.29 -6.30 8.33
CA ILE A 81 -4.20 -6.57 9.77
C ILE A 81 -2.85 -7.20 10.12
N LYS A 82 -2.44 -8.25 9.41
CA LYS A 82 -1.18 -8.96 9.69
C LYS A 82 0.05 -8.02 9.60
N ALA A 83 0.11 -7.19 8.56
CA ALA A 83 1.19 -6.23 8.41
C ALA A 83 1.13 -5.13 9.49
N GLY A 84 -0.06 -4.63 9.81
CA GLY A 84 -0.24 -3.63 10.87
C GLY A 84 0.17 -4.16 12.25
N GLU A 85 -0.24 -5.39 12.60
CA GLU A 85 0.19 -6.07 13.82
C GLU A 85 1.71 -6.28 13.86
N LYS A 86 2.34 -6.58 12.71
CA LYS A 86 3.80 -6.68 12.62
C LYS A 86 4.51 -5.35 12.88
N SER A 87 3.95 -4.24 12.40
CA SER A 87 4.45 -2.89 12.69
C SER A 87 4.27 -2.52 14.18
N LEU A 88 3.17 -2.96 14.81
CA LEU A 88 2.97 -2.80 16.26
C LEU A 88 4.01 -3.54 17.11
N GLU A 89 4.50 -4.71 16.67
CA GLU A 89 5.64 -5.39 17.33
C GLU A 89 6.90 -4.51 17.33
N ALA A 90 7.09 -3.68 16.30
CA ALA A 90 8.18 -2.70 16.21
C ALA A 90 7.88 -1.39 16.97
N LYS A 91 6.79 -1.34 17.76
CA LYS A 91 6.35 -0.18 18.58
C LYS A 91 5.91 1.04 17.77
N GLU A 92 5.52 0.86 16.51
CA GLU A 92 4.88 1.89 15.68
C GLU A 92 3.39 2.02 16.08
N TYR A 93 3.13 2.52 17.29
CA TYR A 93 1.79 2.47 17.91
C TYR A 93 0.69 3.25 17.16
N PHE A 94 1.05 4.18 16.27
CA PHE A 94 0.10 4.84 15.38
C PHE A 94 -0.64 3.83 14.47
N MET A 95 -0.03 2.68 14.16
CA MET A 95 -0.67 1.63 13.38
C MET A 95 -1.86 0.96 14.07
N ALA A 96 -2.03 1.17 15.39
CA ALA A 96 -3.20 0.67 16.09
C ALA A 96 -4.50 1.26 15.54
N GLU A 97 -4.45 2.50 15.02
CA GLU A 97 -5.55 3.11 14.26
C GLU A 97 -5.94 2.27 13.05
N LEU A 98 -5.00 2.05 12.13
CA LEU A 98 -5.26 1.34 10.88
C LEU A 98 -5.69 -0.12 11.10
N VAL A 99 -5.12 -0.78 12.10
CA VAL A 99 -5.52 -2.14 12.48
C VAL A 99 -6.95 -2.14 13.00
N ALA A 100 -7.34 -1.15 13.81
CA ALA A 100 -8.73 -1.01 14.27
C ALA A 100 -9.69 -0.78 13.10
N GLU A 101 -9.34 0.11 12.17
CA GLU A 101 -10.11 0.38 10.95
C GLU A 101 -10.32 -0.88 10.10
N ALA A 102 -9.27 -1.68 9.93
CA ALA A 102 -9.35 -2.96 9.23
C ALA A 102 -10.29 -3.95 9.93
N TYR A 103 -10.27 -4.00 11.28
CA TYR A 103 -11.22 -4.82 12.03
C TYR A 103 -12.67 -4.30 11.93
N ILE A 104 -12.88 -2.99 11.82
CA ILE A 104 -14.21 -2.42 11.54
C ILE A 104 -14.72 -2.90 10.17
N ILE A 105 -13.88 -2.82 9.14
CA ILE A 105 -14.23 -3.32 7.79
C ILE A 105 -14.51 -4.82 7.80
N LYS A 106 -13.81 -5.58 8.66
CA LYS A 106 -14.06 -7.01 8.88
C LYS A 106 -15.32 -7.31 9.70
N GLY A 107 -15.88 -6.31 10.38
CA GLY A 107 -17.04 -6.44 11.27
C GLY A 107 -16.72 -6.89 12.70
N ASP A 108 -15.44 -6.94 13.10
CA ASP A 108 -15.02 -7.32 14.45
C ASP A 108 -14.79 -6.08 15.33
N LEU A 109 -15.89 -5.50 15.82
CA LEU A 109 -15.86 -4.26 16.60
C LEU A 109 -15.14 -4.42 17.95
N ASN A 110 -15.15 -5.63 18.53
CA ASN A 110 -14.46 -5.91 19.79
C ASN A 110 -12.93 -5.80 19.61
N LYS A 111 -12.39 -6.36 18.51
CA LYS A 111 -10.97 -6.20 18.20
C LYS A 111 -10.64 -4.76 17.80
N ALA A 112 -11.50 -4.09 17.03
CA ALA A 112 -11.31 -2.68 16.73
C ALA A 112 -11.19 -1.83 18.00
N GLN A 113 -12.10 -2.02 18.96
CA GLN A 113 -12.08 -1.31 20.24
C GLN A 113 -10.78 -1.56 21.01
N LYS A 114 -10.27 -2.80 21.03
CA LYS A 114 -8.98 -3.15 21.65
C LYS A 114 -7.82 -2.33 21.07
N TYR A 115 -7.75 -2.19 19.75
CA TYR A 115 -6.67 -1.46 19.09
C TYR A 115 -6.81 0.06 19.26
N PHE A 116 -8.02 0.61 19.25
CA PHE A 116 -8.24 2.01 19.61
C PHE A 116 -7.87 2.31 21.07
N LYS A 117 -8.12 1.38 22.00
CA LYS A 117 -7.64 1.51 23.38
C LYS A 117 -6.11 1.56 23.44
N LEU A 118 -5.43 0.65 22.72
CA LEU A 118 -3.97 0.68 22.60
C LEU A 118 -3.46 2.01 22.02
N LEU A 119 -4.13 2.54 20.99
CA LEU A 119 -3.81 3.83 20.40
C LEU A 119 -3.85 4.95 21.46
N LYS A 120 -4.94 5.05 22.23
CA LYS A 120 -5.08 6.04 23.30
C LYS A 120 -4.06 5.89 24.43
N GLU A 121 -3.68 4.65 24.75
CA GLU A 121 -2.69 4.38 25.79
C GLU A 121 -1.26 4.77 25.38
N LYS A 122 -0.95 4.77 24.08
CA LYS A 122 0.43 4.88 23.56
C LYS A 122 0.69 6.12 22.72
N VAL A 123 -0.34 6.74 22.17
CA VAL A 123 -0.23 7.85 21.23
C VAL A 123 -0.98 9.06 21.80
N PRO A 124 -0.31 10.22 21.97
CA PRO A 124 -0.97 11.45 22.40
C PRO A 124 -2.08 11.87 21.43
N ALA A 125 -3.17 12.43 21.95
CA ALA A 125 -4.36 12.76 21.15
C ALA A 125 -4.04 13.78 20.03
N GLU A 126 -3.11 14.70 20.28
CA GLU A 126 -2.62 15.71 19.35
C GLU A 126 -1.82 15.14 18.17
N ALA A 127 -1.39 13.88 18.24
CA ALA A 127 -0.61 13.21 17.20
C ALA A 127 -1.50 12.39 16.24
N LEU A 128 -2.82 12.41 16.41
CA LEU A 128 -3.77 11.64 15.58
C LEU A 128 -4.16 12.41 14.31
N PHE A 129 -4.00 11.78 13.15
CA PHE A 129 -4.31 12.35 11.83
C PHE A 129 -5.36 11.50 11.09
N LEU A 130 -6.56 11.44 11.66
CA LEU A 130 -7.60 10.46 11.28
C LEU A 130 -8.39 10.83 10.00
N ASP A 131 -8.50 12.13 9.70
CA ASP A 131 -9.54 12.62 8.79
C ASP A 131 -9.38 12.10 7.35
N LYS A 132 -8.15 12.00 6.86
CA LYS A 132 -7.88 11.54 5.49
C LYS A 132 -8.12 10.05 5.33
N HIS A 133 -7.69 9.22 6.29
CA HIS A 133 -7.94 7.78 6.26
C HIS A 133 -9.44 7.51 6.26
N PHE A 134 -10.17 8.15 7.16
CA PHE A 134 -11.62 7.96 7.25
C PHE A 134 -12.35 8.36 5.97
N GLU A 135 -11.95 9.45 5.30
CA GLU A 135 -12.53 9.84 4.01
C GLU A 135 -12.30 8.77 2.93
N ILE A 136 -11.06 8.29 2.81
CA ILE A 136 -10.70 7.28 1.83
C ILE A 136 -11.47 5.97 2.11
N LEU A 137 -11.44 5.50 3.35
CA LEU A 137 -12.08 4.24 3.73
C LEU A 137 -13.62 4.31 3.64
N SER A 138 -14.24 5.45 3.97
CA SER A 138 -15.69 5.63 3.78
C SER A 138 -16.08 5.50 2.30
N ARG A 139 -15.22 5.95 1.39
CA ARG A 139 -15.46 5.81 -0.05
C ARG A 139 -15.17 4.40 -0.57
N LEU A 140 -14.11 3.75 -0.08
CA LEU A 140 -13.74 2.40 -0.54
C LEU A 140 -14.64 1.31 0.06
N TYR A 141 -15.21 1.56 1.23
CA TYR A 141 -16.02 0.61 2.00
C TYR A 141 -17.33 1.24 2.51
N PRO A 142 -18.18 1.78 1.63
CA PRO A 142 -19.34 2.59 2.04
C PRO A 142 -20.33 1.85 2.95
N ASP A 143 -20.45 0.52 2.80
CA ASP A 143 -21.37 -0.29 3.61
C ASP A 143 -20.73 -0.85 4.91
N LYS A 144 -19.41 -0.67 5.07
CA LYS A 144 -18.65 -1.28 6.17
C LYS A 144 -17.88 -0.27 7.02
N PHE A 145 -17.71 0.95 6.52
CA PHE A 145 -16.94 1.99 7.19
C PHE A 145 -17.73 3.30 7.21
N ASP A 146 -18.38 3.57 8.34
CA ASP A 146 -19.05 4.84 8.59
C ASP A 146 -18.20 5.70 9.54
N LYS A 147 -17.77 6.87 9.06
CA LYS A 147 -16.91 7.81 9.81
C LYS A 147 -17.50 8.16 11.18
N ALA A 148 -18.81 8.41 11.26
CA ALA A 148 -19.44 8.80 12.52
C ALA A 148 -19.39 7.68 13.56
N SER A 149 -19.68 6.45 13.13
CA SER A 149 -19.60 5.24 13.95
C SER A 149 -18.18 4.94 14.40
N VAL A 150 -17.18 5.10 13.53
CA VAL A 150 -15.76 4.91 13.88
C VAL A 150 -15.32 5.93 14.93
N ILE A 151 -15.68 7.21 14.77
CA ILE A 151 -15.38 8.27 15.76
C ILE A 151 -16.04 7.96 17.11
N LYS A 152 -17.29 7.47 17.09
CA LYS A 152 -18.00 7.07 18.31
C LYS A 152 -17.27 5.91 19.00
N LEU A 153 -16.92 4.85 18.26
CA LEU A 153 -16.20 3.70 18.80
C LEU A 153 -14.86 4.13 19.38
N LEU A 154 -14.08 4.94 18.65
CA LEU A 154 -12.82 5.50 19.14
C LEU A 154 -13.03 6.27 20.45
N LYS A 155 -14.07 7.08 20.59
CA LYS A 155 -14.34 7.82 21.84
C LYS A 155 -14.67 6.90 23.01
N GLU A 156 -15.35 5.78 22.76
CA GLU A 156 -15.80 4.80 23.76
C GLU A 156 -14.73 3.75 24.14
N SER A 157 -13.64 3.61 23.38
CA SER A 157 -12.46 2.78 23.68
C SER A 157 -11.62 3.27 24.86
#